data_AF-A0A7C1X0S3-F1
#
_entry.id   AF-A0A7C1X0S3-F1
#
_cell.length_a   1.000
_cell.length_b   1.000
_cell.length_c   1.000
_cell.angle_alpha   90.00
_cell.angle_beta   90.00
_cell.angle_gamma   90.00
#
_symmetry.space_group_name_H-M   'P 1'
#
loop_
_entity.id
_entity.type
_entity.pdbx_description
1 polymer ?
#
loop_
_entity_poly.entity_id
_entity_poly.type
_entity_poly.pdbx_seq_one_letter_code
_entity_poly.pdbx_strand_id
1 'polypeptide(L)'
;MDEDFPAIDLHGLRPDQALRRLAQELHAARVRGARSVLVICGRGWGNLEQRPVLRGKVEAWLLSEEGRRLGAQSFEVTAKGGALEVRLRER
;
A
#
# COMPACT_ATOMS: atom_id res chain seq x y z
N MET A 1 -12.89 13.66 13.29
CA MET A 1 -13.27 14.04 11.91
C MET A 1 -12.83 12.89 11.04
N ASP A 2 -13.81 12.07 10.69
CA ASP A 2 -13.68 10.86 9.89
C ASP A 2 -13.18 11.23 8.49
N GLU A 3 -11.87 11.26 8.30
CA GLU A 3 -11.29 11.21 6.97
C GLU A 3 -11.52 9.79 6.46
N ASP A 4 -12.40 9.62 5.48
CA ASP A 4 -12.49 8.39 4.69
C ASP A 4 -11.16 8.21 3.93
N PHE A 5 -10.13 7.71 4.61
CA PHE A 5 -8.88 7.29 3.98
C PHE A 5 -9.21 6.15 3.03
N PRO A 6 -8.97 6.28 1.71
CA PRO A 6 -9.15 5.17 0.79
C PRO A 6 -8.23 4.02 1.21
N ALA A 7 -8.81 2.85 1.48
CA ALA A 7 -8.07 1.66 1.83
C ALA A 7 -7.86 0.78 0.58
N ILE A 8 -6.62 0.36 0.35
CA ILE A 8 -6.23 -0.57 -0.70
C ILE A 8 -5.98 -1.92 -0.05
N ASP A 9 -6.93 -2.84 -0.22
CA ASP A 9 -6.79 -4.17 0.34
C ASP A 9 -6.04 -5.13 -0.60
N LEU A 10 -4.89 -5.59 -0.13
CA LEU A 10 -4.00 -6.52 -0.81
C LEU A 10 -3.92 -7.88 -0.10
N HIS A 11 -4.65 -8.08 1.01
CA HIS A 11 -4.54 -9.32 1.78
C HIS A 11 -4.89 -10.54 0.90
N GLY A 12 -4.15 -11.64 1.08
CA GLY A 12 -4.39 -12.89 0.36
C GLY A 12 -4.04 -12.88 -1.13
N LEU A 13 -3.71 -11.72 -1.71
CA LEU A 13 -3.27 -11.64 -3.10
C LEU A 13 -1.85 -12.20 -3.27
N ARG A 14 -1.60 -12.79 -4.44
CA ARG A 14 -0.23 -13.09 -4.85
C ARG A 14 0.54 -11.78 -5.09
N PRO A 15 1.87 -11.75 -4.88
CA PRO A 15 2.63 -10.52 -5.01
C PRO A 15 2.44 -9.77 -6.33
N ASP A 16 2.38 -10.47 -7.46
CA ASP A 16 2.17 -9.85 -8.78
C ASP A 16 0.77 -9.24 -8.93
N GLN A 17 -0.26 -9.86 -8.33
CA GLN A 17 -1.62 -9.34 -8.32
C GLN A 17 -1.72 -8.12 -7.40
N ALA A 18 -1.10 -8.20 -6.23
CA ALA A 18 -1.09 -7.13 -5.25
C ALA A 18 -0.39 -5.87 -5.77
N LEU A 19 0.77 -6.01 -6.43
CA LEU A 19 1.47 -4.86 -7.01
C LEU A 19 0.69 -4.21 -8.15
N ARG A 20 0.03 -5.01 -9.00
CA ARG A 20 -0.86 -4.48 -10.05
C ARG A 20 -2.05 -3.72 -9.47
N ARG A 21 -2.71 -4.30 -8.46
CA ARG A 21 -3.82 -3.65 -7.73
C ARG A 21 -3.35 -2.35 -7.06
N LEU A 22 -2.22 -2.39 -6.38
CA LEU A 22 -1.61 -1.24 -5.72
C LEU A 22 -1.36 -0.11 -6.71
N ALA A 23 -0.74 -0.39 -7.85
CA ALA A 23 -0.48 0.62 -8.87
C ALA A 23 -1.76 1.31 -9.37
N GLN A 24 -2.81 0.52 -9.65
CA GLN A 24 -4.09 1.03 -10.15
C GLN A 24 -4.81 1.90 -9.11
N GLU A 25 -4.94 1.39 -7.88
CA GLU A 25 -5.70 2.04 -6.82
C GLU A 25 -4.96 3.27 -6.27
N LEU A 26 -3.62 3.22 -6.16
CA LEU A 26 -2.79 4.36 -5.76
C LEU A 26 -2.93 5.52 -6.76
N HIS A 27 -2.89 5.20 -8.06
CA HIS A 27 -3.11 6.19 -9.11
C HIS A 27 -4.52 6.78 -9.03
N ALA A 28 -5.55 5.94 -8.88
CA ALA A 28 -6.93 6.38 -8.77
C ALA A 28 -7.16 7.28 -7.55
N ALA A 29 -6.60 6.92 -6.39
CA ALA A 29 -6.68 7.71 -5.17
C ALA A 29 -6.03 9.09 -5.35
N ARG A 30 -4.84 9.15 -5.95
CA ARG A 30 -4.16 10.42 -6.25
C ARG A 30 -4.97 11.29 -7.22
N VAL A 31 -5.52 10.70 -8.29
CA VAL A 31 -6.34 11.44 -9.26
C VAL A 31 -7.60 12.02 -8.60
N ARG A 32 -8.18 11.29 -7.64
CA ARG A 32 -9.32 11.73 -6.82
C ARG A 32 -8.96 12.77 -5.75
N GLY A 33 -7.69 13.14 -5.62
CA GLY A 33 -7.24 14.15 -4.65
C GLY A 33 -7.03 13.61 -3.23
N ALA A 34 -6.94 12.29 -3.06
CA ALA A 34 -6.58 11.73 -1.75
C ALA A 34 -5.15 12.14 -1.39
N ARG A 35 -4.95 12.57 -0.14
CA ARG A 35 -3.63 12.93 0.41
C ARG A 35 -2.87 11.73 0.96
N SER A 36 -3.59 10.65 1.20
CA SER A 36 -3.10 9.47 1.89
C SER A 36 -4.00 8.29 1.58
N VAL A 37 -3.44 7.08 1.60
CA VAL A 37 -4.18 5.82 1.48
C VAL A 37 -3.67 4.82 2.52
N LEU A 38 -4.55 3.92 2.95
CA LEU A 38 -4.18 2.82 3.81
C LEU A 38 -3.99 1.55 2.98
N VAL A 39 -2.78 1.02 2.88
CA VAL A 39 -2.48 -0.21 2.14
C VAL A 39 -2.47 -1.41 3.09
N ILE A 40 -3.45 -2.29 2.98
CA ILE A 40 -3.62 -3.45 3.85
C ILE A 40 -2.94 -4.65 3.21
N CYS A 41 -1.79 -5.09 3.75
CA CYS A 41 -1.06 -6.26 3.24
C CYS A 41 -1.44 -7.55 3.99
N GLY A 42 -2.10 -7.43 5.13
CA GLY A 42 -2.32 -8.52 6.07
C GLY A 42 -1.11 -8.74 6.99
N ARG A 43 -1.34 -9.45 8.10
CA ARG A 43 -0.35 -9.62 9.18
C ARG A 43 0.67 -10.75 8.96
N GLY A 44 0.56 -11.53 7.87
CA GLY A 44 1.53 -12.58 7.52
C GLY A 44 1.35 -13.96 8.19
N TRP A 45 0.23 -14.22 8.88
CA TRP A 45 -0.03 -15.51 9.58
C TRP A 45 -0.31 -16.72 8.66
N GLY A 46 0.01 -16.64 7.36
CA GLY A 46 -0.44 -17.61 6.35
C GLY A 46 0.66 -18.39 5.63
N ASN A 47 1.95 -18.15 5.91
CA ASN A 47 3.04 -18.95 5.35
C ASN A 47 3.79 -19.73 6.44
N LEU A 48 4.43 -20.83 6.03
CA LEU A 48 5.16 -21.75 6.91
C LEU A 48 6.23 -21.04 7.78
N GLU A 49 6.79 -19.95 7.26
CA GLU A 49 7.82 -19.13 7.92
C GLU A 49 7.26 -17.96 8.74
N GLN A 50 5.93 -17.73 8.74
CA GLN A 50 5.26 -16.56 9.34
C GLN A 50 5.84 -15.19 8.96
N ARG A 51 6.42 -15.07 7.76
CA ARG A 51 7.04 -13.84 7.25
C ARG A 51 6.10 -13.10 6.31
N PRO A 52 5.82 -11.80 6.51
CA PRO A 52 4.99 -11.02 5.60
C PRO A 52 5.77 -10.68 4.31
N VAL A 53 5.93 -11.66 3.41
CA VAL A 53 6.62 -11.50 2.11
C VAL A 53 5.96 -10.41 1.28
N LEU A 54 4.63 -10.32 1.35
CA LEU A 54 3.88 -9.31 0.61
C LEU A 54 4.22 -7.89 1.05
N ARG A 55 4.32 -7.65 2.36
CA ARG A 55 4.64 -6.34 2.92
C ARG A 55 5.98 -5.83 2.41
N GLY A 56 7.04 -6.63 2.51
CA GLY A 56 8.37 -6.22 2.05
C GLY A 56 8.42 -5.89 0.55
N LYS A 57 7.63 -6.62 -0.27
CA LYS A 57 7.50 -6.31 -1.70
C LYS A 57 6.74 -5.02 -1.97
N VAL A 58 5.69 -4.76 -1.20
CA VAL A 58 4.92 -3.51 -1.28
C VAL A 58 5.79 -2.32 -0.85
N GLU A 59 6.52 -2.43 0.26
CA GLU A 59 7.47 -1.41 0.73
C GLU A 59 8.53 -1.10 -0.35
N ALA A 60 9.15 -2.14 -0.90
CA ALA A 60 10.14 -1.97 -1.97
C ALA A 60 9.56 -1.32 -3.24
N TRP A 61 8.33 -1.69 -3.61
CA TRP A 61 7.66 -1.11 -4.77
C TRP A 61 7.28 0.37 -4.53
N LEU A 62 6.82 0.75 -3.33
CA LEU A 62 6.54 2.14 -2.98
C LEU A 62 7.80 3.03 -3.07
N LEU A 63 8.97 2.48 -2.76
CA LEU A 63 10.26 3.17 -2.88
C LEU A 63 10.80 3.23 -4.32
N SER A 64 10.28 2.41 -5.22
CA SER A 64 10.73 2.33 -6.62
C SER A 64 10.39 3.60 -7.42
N GLU A 65 11.03 3.76 -8.58
CA GLU A 65 10.70 4.84 -9.51
C GLU A 65 9.23 4.82 -9.93
N GLU A 66 8.66 3.62 -10.15
CA GLU A 66 7.26 3.47 -10.51
C GLU A 66 6.32 3.94 -9.40
N GLY A 67 6.57 3.54 -8.16
CA GLY A 67 5.78 3.96 -6.99
C GLY A 67 5.80 5.49 -6.82
N ARG A 68 6.99 6.10 -6.90
CA ARG A 68 7.15 7.57 -6.87
C ARG A 68 6.43 8.25 -8.04
N ARG A 69 6.54 7.69 -9.25
CA ARG A 69 5.86 8.20 -10.45
C ARG A 69 4.34 8.15 -10.30
N LEU A 70 3.80 7.12 -9.65
CA LEU A 70 2.36 7.00 -9.37
C LEU A 70 1.91 7.83 -8.18
N GLY A 71 2.86 8.29 -7.35
CA GLY A 71 2.67 9.36 -6.38
C GLY A 71 2.91 9.00 -4.94
N ALA A 72 3.46 7.83 -4.64
CA ALA A 72 3.95 7.51 -3.31
C ALA A 72 5.07 8.48 -2.91
N GLN A 73 4.89 9.18 -1.80
CA GLN A 73 5.87 10.13 -1.25
C GLN A 73 6.59 9.54 -0.04
N SER A 74 5.84 8.97 0.90
CA SER A 74 6.35 8.28 2.07
C SER A 74 5.35 7.22 2.52
N PHE A 75 5.76 6.32 3.41
CA PHE A 75 4.84 5.41 4.07
C PHE A 75 5.29 5.10 5.50
N GLU A 76 4.32 4.75 6.34
CA GLU A 76 4.53 4.36 7.73
C GLU A 76 3.78 3.08 8.06
N VAL A 77 4.37 2.22 8.88
CA VAL A 77 3.71 1.00 9.34
C VAL A 77 2.71 1.37 10.43
N THR A 78 1.45 0.96 10.26
CA THR A 78 0.42 1.17 11.29
C THR A 78 0.75 0.43 12.60
N ALA A 79 0.22 0.93 13.73
CA ALA A 79 0.44 0.32 15.05
C ALA A 79 0.04 -1.17 15.15
N LYS A 80 -0.90 -1.63 14.32
CA LYS A 80 -1.35 -3.03 14.27
C LYS A 80 -0.50 -3.92 13.33
N GLY A 81 0.49 -3.35 12.64
CA GLY A 81 1.50 -4.05 11.84
C GLY A 81 1.04 -4.69 10.53
N GLY A 82 -0.26 -4.68 10.23
CA GLY A 82 -0.86 -5.32 9.04
C GLY A 82 -1.09 -4.41 7.84
N ALA A 83 -0.82 -3.11 7.99
CA ALA A 83 -1.08 -2.10 6.97
C ALA A 83 -0.01 -0.99 6.98
N LEU A 84 0.11 -0.30 5.84
CA LEU A 84 0.96 0.86 5.63
C LEU A 84 0.08 2.09 5.35
N GLU A 85 0.28 3.17 6.09
CA GLU A 85 -0.23 4.48 5.67
C GLU A 85 0.72 5.04 4.62
N VAL A 86 0.23 5.35 3.42
CA VAL A 86 1.04 5.87 2.32
C VAL A 86 0.61 7.30 2.04
N ARG A 87 1.56 8.24 2.08
CA ARG A 87 1.34 9.63 1.70
C ARG A 87 1.45 9.80 0.20
N LEU A 88 0.51 10.54 -0.36
CA LEU A 88 0.46 10.83 -1.78
C LEU A 88 0.92 12.26 -2.04
N ARG A 89 1.73 12.44 -3.08
CA ARG A 89 2.04 13.78 -3.58
C ARG A 89 0.78 14.42 -4.19
N GLU A 90 0.58 15.70 -3.90
CA GLU A 90 -0.43 16.51 -4.60
C GLU A 90 -0.09 16.61 -6.10
N ARG A 91 -1.12 16.90 -6.90
CA ARG A 91 -1.04 16.84 -8.36
C ARG A 91 -0.21 17.98 -8.95
#